data_AF-M1CS84-F1
#
_entry.id   AF-M1CS84-F1
#
_cell.length_a   1.000
_cell.length_b   1.000
_cell.length_c   1.000
_cell.angle_alpha   90.00
_cell.angle_beta   90.00
_cell.angle_gamma   90.00
#
_symmetry.space_group_name_H-M   'P 1'
#
loop_
_entity.id
_entity.type
_entity.pdbx_description
1 polymer ?
#
loop_
_entity_poly.entity_id
_entity_poly.type
_entity_poly.pdbx_seq_one_letter_code
_entity_poly.pdbx_strand_id
1 'polypeptide(L)'
;MNRHHHNPNKELNLVIVSHGLASQVFLMKWFKWTVEQFEYLNNLGNCEFRVMELGAGGEYSLAVHHTDEEMLEWGMSPEMIADQKWRANANRGTLNDHCPWYLDAFFDHLADSNDKDDEDVKSNN
;
A
#
# COMPACT_ATOMS: atom_id res chain seq x y z
N MET A 1 -26.80 -5.67 -9.93
CA MET A 1 -25.82 -5.33 -8.87
C MET A 1 -26.54 -4.53 -7.80
N ASN A 2 -26.66 -5.07 -6.59
CA ASN A 2 -27.31 -4.38 -5.48
C ASN A 2 -26.39 -3.26 -5.00
N ARG A 3 -26.73 -2.01 -5.35
CA ARG A 3 -26.04 -0.83 -4.83
C ARG A 3 -26.51 -0.63 -3.40
N HIS A 4 -25.66 -0.98 -2.43
CA HIS A 4 -25.95 -0.69 -1.03
C HIS A 4 -26.16 0.82 -0.87
N HIS A 5 -27.36 1.22 -0.47
CA HIS A 5 -27.67 2.60 -0.14
C HIS A 5 -26.92 2.95 1.15
N HIS A 6 -25.77 3.61 1.01
CA HIS A 6 -24.95 4.05 2.13
C HIS A 6 -25.56 5.32 2.74
N ASN A 7 -25.95 5.25 4.01
CA ASN A 7 -26.23 6.44 4.82
C ASN A 7 -24.88 6.96 5.34
N PRO A 8 -24.46 8.19 4.99
CA PRO A 8 -23.15 8.73 5.34
C PRO A 8 -22.90 8.86 6.85
N ASN A 9 -23.95 8.76 7.67
CA ASN A 9 -23.85 8.79 9.14
C ASN A 9 -23.64 7.41 9.78
N LYS A 10 -23.50 6.33 9.01
CA LYS A 10 -23.32 4.98 9.55
C LYS A 10 -21.90 4.49 9.32
N GLU A 11 -21.23 4.09 10.40
CA GLU A 11 -19.96 3.37 10.34
C GLU A 11 -20.08 2.13 9.45
N LEU A 12 -19.16 2.00 8.50
CA LEU A 12 -19.12 0.90 7.55
C LEU A 12 -17.88 0.05 7.84
N ASN A 13 -18.09 -1.20 8.22
CA ASN A 13 -17.04 -2.20 8.35
C ASN A 13 -17.11 -3.15 7.15
N LEU A 14 -15.96 -3.42 6.53
CA LEU A 14 -15.83 -4.31 5.38
C LEU A 14 -15.09 -5.57 5.78
N VAL A 15 -15.61 -6.73 5.38
CA VAL A 15 -14.91 -8.01 5.48
C VAL A 15 -14.62 -8.51 4.07
N ILE A 16 -13.34 -8.73 3.77
CA ILE A 16 -12.87 -9.26 2.49
C ILE A 16 -12.44 -10.72 2.72
N VAL A 17 -13.11 -11.66 2.05
CA VAL A 17 -12.75 -13.09 2.09
C VAL A 17 -12.16 -13.45 0.73
N SER A 18 -10.91 -13.89 0.74
CA SER A 18 -10.14 -14.18 -0.47
C SER A 18 -9.06 -15.25 -0.21
N HIS A 19 -8.19 -15.47 -1.20
CA HIS A 19 -7.01 -16.32 -1.11
C HIS A 19 -5.81 -15.55 -0.54
N GLY A 20 -4.85 -16.26 0.07
CA GLY A 20 -3.66 -15.65 0.70
C GLY A 20 -2.91 -14.67 -0.22
N LEU A 21 -2.54 -15.12 -1.42
CA LEU A 21 -1.84 -14.28 -2.40
C LEU A 21 -2.68 -13.06 -2.83
N ALA A 22 -3.98 -13.23 -3.05
CA ALA A 22 -4.86 -12.14 -3.46
C ALA A 22 -4.99 -11.08 -2.35
N SER A 23 -5.04 -11.51 -1.09
CA SER A 23 -5.02 -10.60 0.07
C SER A 23 -3.69 -9.85 0.20
N GLN A 24 -2.55 -10.51 -0.04
CA GLN A 24 -1.25 -9.83 -0.04
C GLN A 24 -1.15 -8.80 -1.16
N VAL A 25 -1.60 -9.13 -2.38
CA VAL A 25 -1.61 -8.18 -3.52
C VAL A 25 -2.54 -6.99 -3.23
N PHE A 26 -3.67 -7.24 -2.56
CA PHE A 26 -4.54 -6.17 -2.09
C PHE A 26 -3.81 -5.23 -1.11
N LEU A 27 -3.11 -5.78 -0.10
CA LEU A 27 -2.36 -4.99 0.88
C LEU A 27 -1.20 -4.23 0.21
N MET A 28 -0.46 -4.88 -0.68
CA MET A 28 0.59 -4.25 -1.48
C MET A 28 0.03 -3.05 -2.25
N LYS A 29 -1.10 -3.22 -2.94
CA LYS A 29 -1.71 -2.13 -3.69
C LYS A 29 -2.25 -1.02 -2.79
N TRP A 30 -2.82 -1.38 -1.64
CA TRP A 30 -3.40 -0.43 -0.68
C TRP A 30 -2.33 0.45 -0.03
N PHE A 31 -1.30 -0.18 0.51
CA PHE A 31 -0.22 0.50 1.21
C PHE A 31 0.92 0.97 0.29
N LYS A 32 0.81 0.69 -1.01
CA LYS A 32 1.80 1.05 -2.04
C LYS A 32 3.18 0.47 -1.74
N TRP A 33 3.22 -0.78 -1.29
CA TRP A 33 4.47 -1.49 -1.06
C TRP A 33 5.18 -1.80 -2.38
N THR A 34 6.52 -1.80 -2.36
CA THR A 34 7.34 -2.14 -3.53
C THR A 34 7.24 -3.64 -3.83
N VAL A 35 7.72 -4.04 -5.01
CA VAL A 35 7.76 -5.47 -5.39
C VAL A 35 8.66 -6.24 -4.42
N GLU A 36 9.81 -5.68 -4.07
CA GLU A 36 10.76 -6.28 -3.13
C GLU A 36 10.11 -6.47 -1.76
N GLN A 37 9.46 -5.43 -1.23
CA GLN A 37 8.72 -5.51 0.04
C GLN A 37 7.64 -6.60 0.00
N PHE A 38 6.92 -6.72 -1.12
CA PHE A 38 5.91 -7.76 -1.31
C PHE A 38 6.48 -9.17 -1.35
N GLU A 39 7.62 -9.38 -2.02
CA GLU A 39 8.26 -10.71 -2.14
C GLU A 39 8.71 -11.29 -0.80
N TYR A 40 8.98 -10.44 0.20
CA TYR A 40 9.33 -10.89 1.56
C TYR A 40 8.12 -11.21 2.44
N LEU A 41 6.89 -10.93 2.01
CA LEU A 41 5.70 -11.18 2.82
C LEU A 41 5.38 -12.67 2.94
N ASN A 42 5.12 -13.11 4.17
CA ASN A 42 4.64 -14.44 4.44
C ASN A 42 3.16 -14.58 4.05
N ASN A 43 2.82 -15.71 3.44
CA ASN A 43 1.44 -16.04 3.08
C ASN A 43 0.58 -16.13 4.35
N LEU A 44 -0.64 -15.59 4.27
CA LEU A 44 -1.65 -15.77 5.29
C LEU A 44 -1.97 -17.26 5.47
N GLY A 45 -1.97 -17.72 6.72
CA GLY A 45 -2.46 -19.04 7.08
C GLY A 45 -3.96 -19.21 6.79
N ASN A 46 -4.43 -20.46 6.77
CA ASN A 46 -5.85 -20.74 6.61
C ASN A 46 -6.67 -20.11 7.74
N CYS A 47 -7.70 -19.36 7.38
CA CYS A 47 -8.56 -18.62 8.31
C CYS A 47 -7.85 -17.52 9.12
N GLU A 48 -6.63 -17.14 8.77
CA GLU A 48 -6.02 -15.94 9.32
C GLU A 48 -6.68 -14.67 8.76
N PHE A 49 -6.59 -13.59 9.53
CA PHE A 49 -7.08 -12.28 9.14
C PHE A 49 -6.08 -11.19 9.51
N ARG A 50 -6.22 -10.05 8.86
CA ARG A 50 -5.52 -8.81 9.16
C ARG A 50 -6.56 -7.71 9.26
N VAL A 51 -6.47 -6.92 10.32
CA VAL A 51 -7.34 -5.78 10.58
C VAL A 51 -6.63 -4.51 10.09
N MET A 52 -7.30 -3.77 9.22
CA MET A 52 -6.91 -2.41 8.86
C MET A 52 -7.88 -1.46 9.53
N GLU A 53 -7.38 -0.55 10.35
CA GLU A 53 -8.21 0.39 11.11
C GLU A 53 -7.78 1.83 10.82
N LEU A 54 -8.75 2.76 10.84
CA LEU A 54 -8.48 4.18 10.65
C LEU A 54 -7.69 4.73 11.83
N GLY A 55 -6.48 5.22 11.56
CA GLY A 55 -5.67 5.97 12.51
C GLY A 55 -6.21 7.38 12.76
N ALA A 56 -5.54 8.12 13.65
CA ALA A 56 -5.94 9.48 14.05
C ALA A 56 -6.03 10.46 12.85
N GLY A 57 -5.22 10.24 11.81
CA GLY A 57 -5.21 11.03 10.57
C GLY A 57 -6.29 10.68 9.57
N GLY A 58 -7.05 9.59 9.79
CA GLY A 58 -8.01 9.07 8.83
C GLY A 58 -7.38 8.23 7.71
N GLU A 59 -6.14 7.79 7.88
CA GLU A 59 -5.49 6.77 7.04
C GLU A 59 -5.66 5.40 7.68
N TYR A 60 -5.93 4.37 6.87
CA TYR A 60 -5.94 3.01 7.38
C TYR A 60 -4.53 2.54 7.72
N SER A 61 -4.40 1.76 8.79
CA SER A 61 -3.14 1.18 9.24
C SER A 61 -3.34 -0.20 9.87
N LEU A 62 -2.33 -1.05 9.73
CA LEU A 62 -2.21 -2.31 10.47
C LEU A 62 -1.76 -2.07 11.93
N ALA A 63 -0.94 -1.06 12.18
CA ALA A 63 -0.33 -0.80 13.48
C ALA A 63 -1.30 -0.25 14.55
N VAL A 64 -2.57 -0.01 14.19
CA VAL A 64 -3.62 0.33 15.17
C VAL A 64 -4.05 -0.92 15.94
N HIS A 65 -4.12 -2.07 15.27
CA HIS A 65 -4.64 -3.31 15.85
C HIS A 65 -3.56 -4.38 16.06
N HIS A 66 -2.40 -4.26 15.40
CA HIS A 66 -1.34 -5.28 15.44
C HIS A 66 -0.02 -4.72 15.97
N THR A 67 0.73 -5.60 16.62
CA THR A 67 2.06 -5.31 17.20
C THR A 67 3.17 -5.33 16.14
N ASP A 68 4.34 -4.79 16.49
CA ASP A 68 5.53 -4.85 15.64
C ASP A 68 5.97 -6.29 15.42
N GLU A 69 5.93 -7.09 16.48
CA GLU A 69 6.34 -8.48 16.47
C GLU A 69 5.49 -9.29 15.48
N GLU A 70 4.17 -9.11 15.51
CA GLU A 70 3.27 -9.73 14.54
C GLU A 70 3.58 -9.29 13.10
N MET A 71 3.78 -7.99 12.87
CA MET A 71 4.11 -7.47 11.54
C MET A 71 5.45 -8.00 11.01
N LEU A 72 6.45 -8.12 11.88
CA LEU A 72 7.74 -8.73 11.56
C LEU A 72 7.58 -10.22 11.22
N GLU A 73 6.78 -10.96 11.98
CA GLU A 73 6.46 -12.36 11.69
C GLU A 73 5.76 -12.54 10.34
N TRP A 74 5.08 -11.51 9.83
CA TRP A 74 4.48 -11.52 8.49
C TRP A 74 5.46 -11.16 7.38
N GLY A 75 6.73 -10.92 7.71
CA GLY A 75 7.77 -10.55 6.74
C GLY A 75 7.79 -9.07 6.40
N MET A 76 7.12 -8.21 7.17
CA MET A 76 7.19 -6.77 6.95
C MET A 76 8.56 -6.22 7.35
N SER A 77 9.13 -5.37 6.50
CA SER A 77 10.39 -4.71 6.80
C SER A 77 10.21 -3.63 7.89
N PRO A 78 11.29 -3.22 8.59
CA PRO A 78 11.23 -2.13 9.55
C PRO A 78 10.68 -0.82 8.96
N GLU A 79 10.93 -0.57 7.67
CA GLU A 79 10.41 0.59 6.94
C GLU A 79 8.88 0.50 6.77
N MET A 80 8.36 -0.67 6.37
CA MET A 80 6.91 -0.89 6.25
C MET A 80 6.21 -0.68 7.60
N ILE A 81 6.82 -1.19 8.68
CA ILE A 81 6.28 -1.03 10.04
C ILE A 81 6.30 0.44 10.47
N ALA A 82 7.36 1.18 10.17
CA ALA A 82 7.44 2.61 10.44
C ALA A 82 6.34 3.39 9.69
N ASP A 83 6.08 3.06 8.41
CA ASP A 83 4.97 3.62 7.64
C ASP A 83 3.61 3.31 8.30
N GLN A 84 3.36 2.06 8.71
CA GLN A 84 2.11 1.71 9.38
C GLN A 84 1.92 2.48 10.69
N LYS A 85 2.97 2.63 11.51
CA LYS A 85 2.91 3.43 12.72
C LYS A 85 2.65 4.91 12.44
N TRP A 86 3.26 5.44 11.39
CA TRP A 86 2.99 6.81 10.97
C TRP A 86 1.54 6.98 10.57
N ARG A 87 0.98 6.08 9.74
CA ARG A 87 -0.45 6.09 9.35
C ARG A 87 -1.41 6.00 10.56
N ALA A 88 -1.04 5.23 11.58
CA ALA A 88 -1.84 5.09 12.80
C ALA A 88 -1.92 6.40 13.61
N ASN A 89 -0.82 7.17 13.66
CA ASN A 89 -0.66 8.28 14.61
C ASN A 89 -0.62 9.68 13.98
N ALA A 90 -0.32 9.80 12.69
CA ALA A 90 -0.17 11.10 12.02
C ALA A 90 -1.49 11.88 12.04
N ASN A 91 -1.43 13.18 12.31
CA ASN A 91 -2.60 14.05 12.25
C ASN A 91 -2.82 14.50 10.79
N ARG A 92 -4.08 14.75 10.39
CA ARG A 92 -4.42 15.19 9.02
C ARG A 92 -3.57 16.35 8.46
N GLY A 93 -3.08 17.24 9.33
CA GLY A 93 -2.25 18.38 8.94
C GLY A 93 -0.82 18.05 8.51
N THR A 94 -0.26 16.89 8.88
CA THR A 94 1.11 16.48 8.53
C THR A 94 1.20 15.67 7.24
N LEU A 95 0.05 15.36 6.61
CA LEU A 95 -0.04 14.51 5.42
C LEU A 95 0.51 15.20 4.16
N ASN A 96 0.44 16.54 4.10
CA ASN A 96 0.73 17.30 2.89
C ASN A 96 2.24 17.51 2.63
N ASP A 97 3.08 17.40 3.67
CA ASP A 97 4.50 17.75 3.59
C ASP A 97 5.44 16.54 3.52
N HIS A 98 4.96 15.32 3.76
CA HIS A 98 5.83 14.15 3.83
C HIS A 98 5.16 12.86 3.36
N CYS A 99 4.94 12.74 2.05
CA CYS A 99 4.80 11.41 1.46
C CYS A 99 5.65 11.28 0.19
N PRO A 100 6.98 11.08 0.35
CA PRO A 100 7.88 10.75 -0.77
C PRO A 100 7.41 9.53 -1.58
N TRP A 101 6.61 8.67 -0.95
CA TRP A 101 6.16 7.36 -1.44
C TRP A 101 4.88 7.41 -2.27
N TYR A 102 4.30 8.59 -2.52
CA TYR A 102 2.95 8.66 -3.07
C TYR A 102 2.87 8.34 -4.57
N LEU A 103 3.94 8.55 -5.35
CA LEU A 103 3.89 8.40 -6.81
C LEU A 103 5.09 7.67 -7.45
N ASP A 104 6.34 7.94 -7.06
CA ASP A 104 7.49 7.41 -7.82
C ASP A 104 7.78 5.92 -7.57
N ALA A 105 7.80 5.48 -6.32
CA ALA A 105 8.29 4.13 -5.95
C ALA A 105 7.53 2.93 -6.56
N PHE A 106 6.30 3.12 -7.07
CA PHE A 106 5.50 2.00 -7.60
C PHE A 106 5.85 1.65 -9.06
N PHE A 107 6.45 2.57 -9.81
CA PHE A 107 6.79 2.38 -11.23
C PHE A 107 8.22 2.81 -11.57
N ASP A 108 9.15 2.79 -10.60
CA ASP A 108 10.55 3.22 -10.80
C ASP A 108 11.23 2.54 -12.02
N HIS A 109 10.79 1.35 -12.43
CA HIS A 109 11.32 0.63 -13.59
C HIS A 109 10.61 0.87 -14.93
N LEU A 110 9.54 1.67 -14.96
CA LEU A 110 8.79 1.98 -16.18
C LEU A 110 9.18 3.34 -16.80
N ALA A 111 9.85 4.21 -16.04
CA ALA A 111 10.28 5.52 -16.53
C ALA A 111 11.48 5.44 -17.51
N ASP A 112 12.28 4.37 -17.45
CA ASP A 112 13.55 4.26 -18.19
C ASP A 112 13.43 3.68 -19.61
N SER A 113 12.22 3.38 -20.12
CA SER A 113 12.08 2.68 -21.41
C SER A 113 11.64 3.52 -22.61
N ASN A 114 11.64 4.86 -22.55
CA ASN A 114 11.01 5.70 -23.59
C ASN A 114 11.90 6.78 -24.27
N ASP A 115 13.23 6.66 -24.30
CA ASP A 115 14.07 7.63 -25.03
C ASP A 115 15.20 6.98 -25.85
N LYS A 116 14.84 6.15 -26.84
CA LYS A 116 15.74 5.82 -27.97
C LYS A 116 14.96 5.54 -29.24
N ASP A 117 14.33 6.56 -29.84
CA ASP A 117 14.02 6.53 -31.27
C ASP A 117 14.24 7.93 -31.88
N ASP A 118 15.03 7.92 -32.96
CA ASP A 118 15.19 8.90 -34.04
C ASP A 118 15.97 10.22 -33.81
N GLU A 119 17.30 10.15 -33.92
CA GLU A 119 18.10 11.27 -34.45
C GLU A 119 18.17 11.23 -35.98
N ASP A 120 17.50 12.21 -36.59
CA ASP A 120 17.54 12.59 -38.00
C ASP A 120 18.97 12.74 -38.56
N VAL A 121 19.39 11.83 -39.45
CA VAL A 121 20.52 12.09 -40.36
C VAL A 121 20.02 12.93 -41.54
N LYS A 122 20.11 14.26 -41.40
CA LYS A 122 20.04 15.19 -42.54
C LYS A 122 21.25 14.97 -43.44
N SER A 123 21.05 14.26 -44.57
CA SER A 123 22.02 14.19 -45.64
C SER A 123 21.97 15.48 -46.47
N ASN A 124 22.94 16.37 -46.24
CA ASN A 124 23.34 17.39 -47.21
C ASN A 124 24.51 16.82 -48.03
N ASN A 125 24.23 16.42 -49.28
CA ASN A 125 25.06 16.70 -50.46
C ASN A 125 24.37 16.15 -51.72
#